data_AF-A0AA36H579-F1
#
_entry.id   AF-A0AA36H579-F1
#
_cell.length_a   1.000
_cell.length_b   1.000
_cell.length_c   1.000
_cell.angle_alpha   90.00
_cell.angle_beta   90.00
_cell.angle_gamma   90.00
#
_symmetry.space_group_name_H-M   'P 1'
#
loop_
_entity.id
_entity.type
_entity.pdbx_description
1 polymer ?
#
loop_
_entity_poly.entity_id
_entity_poly.type
_entity_poly.pdbx_seq_one_letter_code
_entity_poly.pdbx_strand_id
1 'polypeptide(L)'
;MIPRALQKLIFCATQGESTSELSDQEIAAVKDVWARARNGDVGTKILYALIEKKPSFAVYYGFDSTNMQEMRKSETFIAQAKRIQDFLDTVVASLGTCPDSTIHHMANRIGQIHYYKGVNFGADNWLTFKKVTVEQVIAMQKKASMFSLTPSKDFVVTEMTLESSRSAIERGCLYTIGWNKLMAIIIREMKRGFLQEAQRNCRDDSSTGTEDQ
;
A
#
# COMPACT_ATOMS: atom_id res chain seq x y z
N MET A 1 16.04 -3.10 36.50
CA MET A 1 15.45 -3.82 35.35
C MET A 1 13.93 -3.81 35.51
N ILE A 2 13.22 -3.04 34.69
CA ILE A 2 11.75 -2.97 34.75
C ILE A 2 11.19 -4.14 33.91
N PRO A 3 10.24 -4.95 34.43
CA PRO A 3 9.70 -6.09 33.69
C PRO A 3 8.98 -5.67 32.40
N ARG A 4 9.15 -6.45 31.32
CA ARG A 4 8.54 -6.24 29.98
C ARG A 4 7.01 -6.05 29.97
N ALA A 5 6.31 -6.40 31.06
CA ALA A 5 4.88 -6.17 31.21
C ALA A 5 4.53 -4.69 31.46
N LEU A 6 5.40 -3.91 32.10
CA LEU A 6 5.13 -2.49 32.40
C LEU A 6 5.35 -1.55 31.19
N GLN A 7 6.10 -2.00 30.18
CA GLN A 7 6.31 -1.20 28.96
C GLN A 7 5.05 -1.09 28.09
N LYS A 8 4.06 -1.96 28.31
CA LYS A 8 2.75 -1.93 27.63
C LYS A 8 1.70 -1.04 28.29
N LEU A 9 1.97 -0.50 29.49
CA LEU A 9 1.00 0.28 30.27
C LEU A 9 1.26 1.79 30.28
N ILE A 10 2.29 2.28 29.59
CA ILE A 10 2.68 3.72 29.63
C ILE A 10 2.22 4.50 28.39
N PHE A 11 1.52 3.87 27.43
CA PHE A 11 1.04 4.56 26.22
C PHE A 11 -0.49 4.55 26.03
N CYS A 12 -1.25 4.37 27.12
CA CYS A 12 -2.71 4.43 27.11
C CYS A 12 -3.22 5.56 28.02
N ALA A 13 -2.87 6.80 27.70
CA ALA A 13 -3.58 7.95 28.24
C ALA A 13 -3.30 9.17 27.35
N THR A 14 -4.09 9.32 26.29
CA THR A 14 -4.81 10.55 25.91
C THR A 14 -5.22 10.52 24.44
N GLN A 15 -6.40 11.08 24.20
CA GLN A 15 -7.11 11.32 22.94
C GLN A 15 -8.14 10.25 22.56
N GLY A 16 -9.37 10.73 22.40
CA GLY A 16 -10.62 9.98 22.43
C GLY A 16 -10.69 8.80 21.47
N GLU A 17 -11.69 7.94 21.67
CA GLU A 17 -12.00 6.80 20.83
C GLU A 17 -12.10 7.24 19.35
N SER A 18 -10.96 7.25 18.66
CA SER A 18 -10.93 7.37 17.21
C SER A 18 -11.36 6.01 16.71
N THR A 19 -12.61 5.92 16.28
CA THR A 19 -13.07 4.81 15.46
C THR A 19 -12.11 4.68 14.27
N SER A 20 -11.66 3.45 13.99
CA SER A 20 -10.74 3.21 12.87
C SER A 20 -11.35 3.71 11.55
N GLU A 21 -10.53 4.26 10.66
CA GLU A 21 -10.96 4.75 9.35
C GLU A 21 -11.44 3.60 8.42
N LEU A 22 -11.06 2.35 8.72
CA LEU A 22 -11.59 1.15 8.07
C LEU A 22 -12.49 0.38 9.05
N SER A 23 -13.60 -0.16 8.55
CA SER A 23 -14.41 -1.08 9.34
C SER A 23 -13.71 -2.43 9.53
N ASP A 24 -14.12 -3.20 10.55
CA ASP A 24 -13.58 -4.56 10.78
C ASP A 24 -13.74 -5.47 9.55
N GLN A 25 -14.85 -5.34 8.83
CA GLN A 25 -15.09 -6.08 7.58
C GLN A 25 -14.11 -5.67 6.48
N GLU A 26 -13.80 -4.38 6.37
CA GLU A 26 -12.83 -3.86 5.41
C GLU A 26 -11.41 -4.28 5.77
N ILE A 27 -11.05 -4.26 7.06
CA ILE A 27 -9.76 -4.75 7.55
C ILE A 27 -9.59 -6.24 7.24
N ALA A 28 -10.60 -7.06 7.54
CA ALA A 28 -10.59 -8.48 7.25
C ALA A 28 -10.43 -8.74 5.74
N ALA A 29 -11.18 -8.02 4.90
CA ALA A 29 -11.09 -8.07 3.45
C ALA A 29 -9.69 -7.71 2.92
N VAL A 30 -9.07 -6.65 3.42
CA VAL A 30 -7.71 -6.24 3.03
C VAL A 30 -6.69 -7.31 3.40
N LYS A 31 -6.73 -7.79 4.66
CA LYS A 31 -5.80 -8.82 5.15
C LYS A 31 -5.92 -10.12 4.38
N ASP A 32 -7.14 -10.55 4.11
CA ASP A 32 -7.45 -11.77 3.34
C ASP A 32 -6.86 -11.71 1.93
N VAL A 33 -7.08 -10.59 1.24
CA VAL A 33 -6.53 -10.37 -0.10
C VAL A 33 -5.00 -10.30 -0.08
N TRP A 34 -4.43 -9.59 0.91
CA TRP A 34 -2.98 -9.45 1.04
C TRP A 34 -2.30 -10.79 1.28
N ALA A 35 -2.85 -11.63 2.16
CA ALA A 35 -2.29 -12.94 2.50
C ALA A 35 -2.07 -13.82 1.26
N ARG A 36 -2.97 -13.72 0.27
CA ARG A 36 -2.82 -14.40 -1.02
C ARG A 36 -1.84 -13.71 -1.97
N ALA A 37 -1.88 -12.38 -2.02
CA ALA A 37 -1.04 -11.61 -2.95
C ALA A 37 0.45 -11.62 -2.54
N ARG A 38 0.76 -11.47 -1.25
CA ARG A 38 2.13 -11.33 -0.72
C ARG A 38 3.03 -12.55 -0.92
N ASN A 39 2.43 -13.74 -1.07
CA ASN A 39 3.15 -14.97 -1.34
C ASN A 39 3.61 -15.06 -2.81
N GLY A 40 3.13 -14.16 -3.67
CA GLY A 40 3.65 -13.97 -5.01
C GLY A 40 4.72 -12.87 -5.06
N ASP A 41 5.19 -12.59 -6.27
CA ASP A 41 6.06 -11.46 -6.65
C ASP A 41 5.26 -10.14 -6.76
N VAL A 42 4.35 -9.86 -5.81
CA VAL A 42 3.39 -8.74 -5.93
C VAL A 42 4.10 -7.39 -5.98
N GLY A 43 5.17 -7.17 -5.20
CA GLY A 43 5.97 -5.94 -5.27
C GLY A 43 6.54 -5.70 -6.67
N THR A 44 7.04 -6.76 -7.32
CA THR A 44 7.57 -6.72 -8.70
C THR A 44 6.47 -6.41 -9.70
N LYS A 45 5.30 -7.04 -9.57
CA LYS A 45 4.15 -6.79 -10.45
C LYS A 45 3.63 -5.36 -10.33
N ILE A 46 3.55 -4.81 -9.11
CA ILE A 46 3.16 -3.43 -8.87
C ILE A 46 4.16 -2.48 -9.53
N LEU A 47 5.45 -2.64 -9.26
CA LEU A 47 6.49 -1.74 -9.79
C LEU A 47 6.56 -1.82 -11.32
N TYR A 48 6.47 -3.02 -11.88
CA TYR A 48 6.44 -3.22 -13.33
C TYR A 48 5.24 -2.52 -13.96
N ALA A 49 4.02 -2.79 -13.49
CA ALA A 49 2.81 -2.20 -14.05
C ALA A 49 2.78 -0.67 -13.88
N LEU A 50 3.44 -0.14 -12.85
CA LEU A 50 3.60 1.30 -12.65
C LEU A 50 4.47 1.92 -13.75
N ILE A 51 5.62 1.32 -14.04
CA ILE A 51 6.54 1.78 -15.09
C ILE A 51 5.92 1.60 -16.47
N GLU A 52 5.23 0.49 -16.71
CA GLU A 52 4.54 0.23 -17.97
C GLU A 52 3.46 1.29 -18.25
N LYS A 53 2.64 1.65 -17.25
CA LYS A 53 1.66 2.72 -17.41
C LYS A 53 2.27 4.11 -17.48
N LYS A 54 3.39 4.32 -16.78
CA LYS A 54 4.05 5.63 -16.72
C LYS A 54 5.58 5.48 -16.63
N PRO A 55 6.27 5.42 -17.79
CA PRO A 55 7.70 5.18 -17.86
C PRO A 55 8.57 6.19 -17.10
N SER A 56 8.07 7.41 -16.87
CA SER A 56 8.78 8.43 -16.07
C SER A 56 9.10 7.98 -14.65
N PHE A 57 8.38 6.99 -14.09
CA PHE A 57 8.74 6.41 -12.79
C PHE A 57 10.10 5.72 -12.80
N ALA A 58 10.53 5.16 -13.93
CA ALA A 58 11.86 4.55 -14.04
C ALA A 58 12.97 5.57 -13.76
N VAL A 59 12.80 6.81 -14.22
CA VAL A 59 13.74 7.91 -13.99
C VAL A 59 13.83 8.25 -12.50
N TYR A 60 12.69 8.36 -11.80
CA TYR A 60 12.67 8.68 -10.37
C TYR A 60 13.35 7.62 -9.49
N TYR A 61 13.35 6.37 -9.94
CA TYR A 61 14.01 5.27 -9.24
C TYR A 61 15.43 4.98 -9.75
N GLY A 62 15.89 5.70 -10.78
CA GLY A 62 17.22 5.54 -11.35
C GLY A 62 17.40 4.20 -12.07
N PHE A 63 16.40 3.76 -12.83
CA PHE A 63 16.53 2.55 -13.66
C PHE A 63 17.08 2.89 -15.04
N ASP A 64 18.13 2.18 -15.45
CA ASP A 64 18.83 2.40 -16.73
C ASP A 64 18.06 1.90 -17.96
N SER A 65 17.05 1.05 -17.73
CA SER A 65 16.24 0.45 -18.78
C SER A 65 14.79 0.34 -18.35
N THR A 66 13.89 0.49 -19.33
CA THR A 66 12.46 0.20 -19.18
C THR A 66 12.11 -1.17 -19.78
N ASN A 67 13.09 -1.89 -20.34
CA ASN A 67 12.92 -3.25 -20.81
C ASN A 67 12.70 -4.21 -19.63
N MET A 68 11.63 -4.99 -19.70
CA MET A 68 11.21 -5.85 -18.59
C MET A 68 12.24 -6.93 -18.25
N GLN A 69 12.79 -7.60 -19.25
CA GLN A 69 13.73 -8.69 -19.08
C GLN A 69 15.04 -8.20 -18.43
N GLU A 70 15.44 -6.97 -18.74
CA GLU A 70 16.60 -6.31 -18.12
C GLU A 70 16.28 -5.85 -16.69
N MET A 71 15.13 -5.21 -16.47
CA MET A 71 14.69 -4.77 -15.14
C MET A 71 14.59 -5.93 -14.15
N ARG A 72 14.13 -7.12 -14.57
CA ARG A 72 14.08 -8.30 -13.69
C ARG A 72 15.44 -8.80 -13.21
N LYS A 73 16.52 -8.42 -13.88
CA LYS A 73 17.89 -8.75 -13.48
C LYS A 73 18.54 -7.62 -12.69
N SER A 74 17.94 -6.42 -12.69
CA SER A 74 18.46 -5.25 -12.01
C SER A 74 18.27 -5.36 -10.49
N GLU A 75 19.36 -5.27 -9.74
CA GLU A 75 19.34 -5.25 -8.28
C GLU A 75 18.57 -4.05 -7.73
N THR A 76 18.65 -2.88 -8.39
CA THR A 76 17.93 -1.67 -7.95
C THR A 76 16.43 -1.83 -8.13
N PHE A 77 15.99 -2.44 -9.23
CA PHE A 77 14.59 -2.76 -9.47
C PHE A 77 14.07 -3.79 -8.44
N ILE A 78 14.81 -4.88 -8.22
CA ILE A 78 14.45 -5.92 -7.23
C ILE A 78 14.35 -5.31 -5.83
N ALA A 79 15.32 -4.50 -5.43
CA ALA A 79 15.32 -3.83 -4.13
C ALA A 79 14.13 -2.87 -3.97
N GLN A 80 13.79 -2.11 -5.01
CA GLN A 80 12.65 -1.19 -4.96
C GLN A 80 11.31 -1.93 -4.91
N ALA A 81 11.16 -3.01 -5.68
CA ALA A 81 10.00 -3.89 -5.63
C ALA A 81 9.82 -4.48 -4.21
N LYS A 82 10.91 -4.93 -3.59
CA LYS A 82 10.90 -5.44 -2.22
C LYS A 82 10.48 -4.36 -1.21
N ARG A 83 10.99 -3.13 -1.32
CA ARG A 83 10.60 -2.02 -0.43
C ARG A 83 9.11 -1.71 -0.48
N ILE A 84 8.49 -1.77 -1.68
CA ILE A 84 7.04 -1.59 -1.84
C ILE A 84 6.29 -2.71 -1.12
N GLN A 85 6.73 -3.96 -1.31
CA GLN A 85 6.10 -5.11 -0.66
C GLN A 85 6.25 -5.07 0.86
N ASP A 86 7.46 -4.83 1.38
CA ASP A 86 7.73 -4.74 2.83
C ASP A 86 6.91 -3.63 3.50
N PHE A 87 6.75 -2.49 2.82
CA PHE A 87 5.91 -1.38 3.28
C PHE A 87 4.44 -1.82 3.39
N LEU A 88 3.89 -2.43 2.35
CA LEU A 88 2.51 -2.92 2.36
C LEU A 88 2.32 -4.05 3.38
N ASP A 89 3.29 -4.95 3.54
CA ASP A 89 3.30 -5.99 4.56
C ASP A 89 3.16 -5.40 5.96
N THR A 90 3.96 -4.37 6.25
CA THR A 90 3.94 -3.68 7.54
C THR A 90 2.61 -2.98 7.77
N VAL A 91 2.11 -2.23 6.77
CA VAL A 91 0.83 -1.52 6.87
C VAL A 91 -0.33 -2.48 7.10
N VAL A 92 -0.42 -3.56 6.32
CA VAL A 92 -1.51 -4.53 6.44
C VAL A 92 -1.44 -5.28 7.78
N ALA A 93 -0.23 -5.59 8.26
CA ALA A 93 -0.05 -6.21 9.57
C ALA A 93 -0.51 -5.30 10.73
N SER A 94 -0.37 -3.98 10.60
CA SER A 94 -0.78 -3.01 11.63
C SER A 94 -2.30 -2.80 11.73
N LEU A 95 -3.07 -3.09 10.67
CA LEU A 95 -4.52 -2.83 10.66
C LEU A 95 -5.24 -3.61 11.77
N GLY A 96 -6.03 -2.91 12.59
CA GLY A 96 -6.79 -3.52 13.69
C GLY A 96 -5.95 -4.06 14.86
N THR A 97 -4.61 -3.91 14.81
CA THR A 97 -3.71 -4.30 15.91
C THR A 97 -2.94 -3.11 16.50
N CYS A 98 -2.85 -2.02 15.75
CA CYS A 98 -2.23 -0.77 16.16
C CYS A 98 -3.19 0.40 15.87
N PRO A 99 -3.06 1.55 16.56
CA PRO A 99 -3.80 2.75 16.21
C PRO A 99 -3.50 3.19 14.77
N ASP A 100 -4.50 3.73 14.07
CA ASP A 100 -4.38 4.22 12.68
C ASP A 100 -3.25 5.25 12.50
N SER A 101 -2.96 6.02 13.55
CA SER A 101 -1.82 6.95 13.59
C SER A 101 -0.49 6.28 13.24
N THR A 102 -0.32 4.99 13.53
CA THR A 102 0.87 4.21 13.15
C THR A 102 1.04 4.19 11.63
N ILE A 103 -0.02 3.86 10.89
CA ILE A 103 -0.03 3.85 9.42
C ILE A 103 0.16 5.27 8.90
N HIS A 104 -0.46 6.26 9.54
CA HIS A 104 -0.32 7.67 9.16
C HIS A 104 1.13 8.14 9.27
N HIS A 105 1.81 7.85 10.37
CA HIS A 105 3.20 8.22 10.57
C HIS A 105 4.14 7.53 9.57
N MET A 106 3.94 6.24 9.30
CA MET A 106 4.74 5.52 8.30
C MET A 106 4.57 6.14 6.90
N ALA A 107 3.32 6.33 6.46
CA ALA A 107 3.04 6.90 5.14
C ALA A 107 3.51 8.35 5.02
N ASN A 108 3.31 9.17 6.07
CA ASN A 108 3.82 10.53 6.13
C ASN A 108 5.35 10.57 6.01
N ARG A 109 6.08 9.71 6.74
CA ARG A 109 7.54 9.63 6.66
C ARG A 109 8.02 9.26 5.27
N ILE A 110 7.34 8.33 4.60
CA ILE A 110 7.65 7.99 3.21
C ILE A 110 7.44 9.21 2.30
N GLY A 111 6.38 9.99 2.51
CA GLY A 111 6.14 11.26 1.81
C GLY A 111 7.31 12.24 1.92
N GLN A 112 7.83 12.45 3.14
CA GLN A 112 8.98 13.31 3.40
C GLN A 112 10.24 12.80 2.65
N ILE A 113 10.48 11.49 2.67
CA ILE A 113 11.62 10.89 1.95
C ILE A 113 11.51 11.14 0.44
N HIS A 114 10.30 11.04 -0.11
CA HIS A 114 10.08 11.28 -1.55
C HIS A 114 10.30 12.74 -1.95
N TYR A 115 10.06 13.70 -1.05
CA TYR A 115 10.41 15.11 -1.27
C TYR A 115 11.92 15.28 -1.48
N TYR A 116 12.75 14.77 -0.55
CA TYR A 116 14.21 14.88 -0.66
C TYR A 116 14.82 14.09 -1.82
N LYS A 117 14.13 13.05 -2.30
CA LYS A 117 14.55 12.30 -3.50
C LYS A 117 14.17 12.99 -4.81
N GLY A 118 13.55 14.17 -4.77
CA GLY A 118 13.11 14.88 -5.97
C GLY A 118 12.06 14.12 -6.78
N VAL A 119 11.34 13.17 -6.15
CA VAL A 119 10.33 12.40 -6.87
C VAL A 119 9.14 13.31 -7.11
N ASN A 120 8.90 13.65 -8.37
CA ASN A 120 7.75 14.46 -8.71
C ASN A 120 6.47 13.62 -8.61
N PHE A 121 5.57 14.08 -7.77
CA PHE A 121 4.37 13.36 -7.40
C PHE A 121 3.16 14.29 -7.61
N GLY A 122 2.89 14.57 -8.89
CA GLY A 122 1.63 15.15 -9.33
C GLY A 122 0.45 14.27 -8.92
N ALA A 123 -0.75 14.86 -8.90
CA ALA A 123 -1.98 14.14 -8.56
C ALA A 123 -2.16 12.87 -9.40
N ASP A 124 -1.80 12.94 -10.67
CA ASP A 124 -1.83 11.83 -11.64
C ASP A 124 -0.85 10.70 -11.28
N ASN A 125 0.35 10.99 -10.77
CA ASN A 125 1.32 9.99 -10.31
C ASN A 125 0.79 9.20 -9.11
N TRP A 126 0.24 9.90 -8.12
CA TRP A 126 -0.38 9.27 -6.96
C TRP A 126 -1.55 8.37 -7.34
N LEU A 127 -2.43 8.85 -8.21
CA LEU A 127 -3.59 8.10 -8.69
C LEU A 127 -3.17 6.88 -9.52
N THR A 128 -2.12 7.01 -10.34
CA THR A 128 -1.57 5.89 -11.11
C THR A 128 -1.03 4.81 -10.17
N PHE A 129 -0.24 5.20 -9.16
CA PHE A 129 0.28 4.26 -8.17
C PHE A 129 -0.84 3.56 -7.39
N LYS A 130 -1.87 4.30 -6.95
CA LYS A 130 -3.08 3.73 -6.32
C LYS A 130 -3.71 2.68 -7.22
N LYS A 131 -4.04 3.07 -8.45
CA LYS A 131 -4.77 2.24 -9.40
C LYS A 131 -4.02 0.95 -9.70
N VAL A 132 -2.73 1.05 -10.01
CA VAL A 132 -1.89 -0.11 -10.28
C VAL A 132 -1.79 -1.02 -9.06
N THR A 133 -1.59 -0.47 -7.87
CA THR A 133 -1.49 -1.28 -6.64
C THR A 133 -2.77 -2.08 -6.40
N VAL A 134 -3.92 -1.42 -6.44
CA VAL A 134 -5.22 -2.09 -6.26
C VAL A 134 -5.46 -3.14 -7.34
N GLU A 135 -5.21 -2.81 -8.62
CA GLU A 135 -5.38 -3.74 -9.73
C GLU A 135 -4.53 -5.01 -9.57
N GLN A 136 -3.24 -4.86 -9.22
CA GLN A 136 -2.32 -6.01 -9.09
C GLN A 136 -2.66 -6.89 -7.88
N VAL A 137 -3.01 -6.28 -6.75
CA VAL A 137 -3.36 -7.01 -5.53
C VAL A 137 -4.69 -7.78 -5.70
N ILE A 138 -5.68 -7.17 -6.35
CA ILE A 138 -6.97 -7.81 -6.63
C ILE A 138 -6.85 -8.88 -7.73
N ALA A 139 -6.03 -8.67 -8.76
CA ALA A 139 -5.87 -9.64 -9.86
C ALA A 139 -5.34 -11.01 -9.39
N MET A 140 -4.56 -11.06 -8.31
CA MET A 140 -4.07 -12.32 -7.73
C MET A 140 -5.19 -13.19 -7.13
N GLN A 141 -6.38 -12.62 -6.88
CA GLN A 141 -7.58 -13.37 -6.46
C GLN A 141 -8.10 -14.29 -7.57
N LYS A 142 -8.06 -13.82 -8.82
CA LYS A 142 -8.67 -14.53 -9.96
C LYS A 142 -7.91 -15.80 -10.34
N LYS A 143 -6.60 -15.86 -10.06
CA LYS A 143 -5.77 -17.05 -10.37
C LYS A 143 -5.95 -18.17 -9.35
N ALA A 144 -6.18 -17.86 -8.07
CA ALA A 144 -6.36 -18.89 -7.03
C ALA A 144 -7.72 -19.61 -7.14
N SER A 145 -8.75 -18.93 -7.65
CA SER A 145 -10.11 -19.49 -7.74
C SER A 145 -10.28 -20.58 -8.80
N MET A 146 -9.38 -20.71 -9.78
CA MET A 146 -9.54 -21.67 -10.90
C MET A 146 -8.82 -23.01 -10.72
N PHE A 147 -8.07 -23.21 -9.63
CA PHE A 147 -7.23 -24.41 -9.45
C PHE A 147 -7.67 -25.36 -8.31
N SER A 148 -8.83 -25.13 -7.70
CA SER A 148 -9.43 -26.11 -6.78
C SER A 148 -10.27 -27.14 -7.54
N LEU A 149 -9.60 -28.00 -8.33
CA LEU A 149 -10.20 -29.23 -8.85
C LEU A 149 -9.32 -30.40 -8.41
N THR A 150 -9.54 -30.88 -7.18
CA THR A 150 -9.24 -32.27 -6.85
C THR A 150 -10.27 -33.15 -7.58
N PRO A 151 -9.84 -34.16 -8.37
CA PRO A 151 -10.76 -35.02 -9.08
C PRO A 151 -11.27 -36.10 -8.12
N SER A 152 -12.22 -35.75 -7.27
CA SER A 152 -13.02 -36.75 -6.58
C SER A 152 -14.22 -37.05 -7.45
N LYS A 153 -14.22 -38.26 -8.03
CA LYS A 153 -15.42 -38.90 -8.58
C LYS A 153 -16.53 -38.79 -7.54
N ASP A 154 -17.51 -37.95 -7.80
CA ASP A 154 -18.94 -38.30 -7.85
C ASP A 154 -19.72 -37.07 -8.32
N PHE A 155 -20.40 -37.26 -9.45
CA PHE A 155 -21.15 -36.24 -10.15
C PHE A 155 -22.46 -35.98 -9.40
N VAL A 156 -22.45 -35.01 -8.48
CA VAL A 156 -23.66 -34.32 -8.06
C VAL A 156 -23.54 -32.89 -8.58
N VAL A 157 -24.27 -32.60 -9.65
CA VAL A 157 -24.50 -31.23 -10.14
C VAL A 157 -25.36 -30.54 -9.10
N THR A 158 -24.74 -30.06 -8.02
CA THR A 158 -25.38 -29.15 -7.08
C THR A 158 -25.31 -27.77 -7.70
N GLU A 159 -26.42 -27.41 -8.35
CA GLU A 159 -26.95 -26.06 -8.47
C GLU A 159 -26.05 -24.98 -7.84
N MET A 160 -25.27 -24.27 -8.67
CA MET A 160 -24.68 -22.99 -8.26
C MET A 160 -25.84 -22.02 -8.01
N THR A 161 -26.36 -22.02 -6.79
CA THR A 161 -27.43 -21.13 -6.34
C THR A 161 -27.08 -19.67 -6.66
N LEU A 162 -28.04 -18.92 -7.22
CA LEU A 162 -27.91 -17.51 -7.60
C LEU A 162 -27.42 -16.60 -6.44
N GLU A 163 -27.70 -17.02 -5.20
CA GLU A 163 -27.20 -16.46 -3.94
C GLU A 163 -25.66 -16.52 -3.81
N SER A 164 -25.05 -17.62 -4.28
CA SER A 164 -23.59 -17.82 -4.28
C SER A 164 -22.90 -16.78 -5.17
N SER A 165 -23.47 -16.50 -6.34
CA SER A 165 -22.99 -15.49 -7.27
C SER A 165 -23.11 -14.07 -6.71
N ARG A 166 -24.22 -13.73 -6.04
CA ARG A 166 -24.39 -12.44 -5.36
C ARG A 166 -23.38 -12.26 -4.23
N SER A 167 -23.20 -13.27 -3.37
CA SER A 167 -22.22 -13.23 -2.28
C SER A 167 -20.76 -13.12 -2.77
N ALA A 168 -20.45 -13.67 -3.95
CA ALA A 168 -19.12 -13.57 -4.56
C ALA A 168 -18.87 -12.16 -5.13
N ILE A 169 -19.89 -11.55 -5.75
CA ILE A 169 -19.84 -10.17 -6.26
C ILE A 169 -19.68 -9.18 -5.10
N GLU A 170 -20.46 -9.36 -4.03
CA GLU A 170 -20.40 -8.51 -2.82
C GLU A 170 -19.03 -8.61 -2.14
N ARG A 171 -18.47 -9.82 -1.99
CA ARG A 171 -17.10 -10.01 -1.48
C ARG A 171 -16.05 -9.36 -2.38
N GLY A 172 -16.17 -9.50 -3.70
CA GLY A 172 -15.28 -8.83 -4.66
C GLY A 172 -15.34 -7.30 -4.58
N CYS A 173 -16.54 -6.75 -4.33
CA CYS A 173 -16.75 -5.33 -4.10
C CYS A 173 -16.05 -4.87 -2.82
N LEU A 174 -16.23 -5.59 -1.71
CA LEU A 174 -15.63 -5.26 -0.42
C LEU A 174 -14.09 -5.30 -0.45
N TYR A 175 -13.50 -6.28 -1.15
CA TYR A 175 -12.05 -6.33 -1.39
C TYR A 175 -11.55 -5.06 -2.08
N THR A 176 -12.23 -4.65 -3.15
CA THR A 176 -11.85 -3.47 -3.91
C THR A 176 -12.05 -2.19 -3.10
N ILE A 177 -13.14 -2.08 -2.32
CA ILE A 177 -13.41 -0.94 -1.44
C ILE A 177 -12.33 -0.81 -0.36
N GLY A 178 -12.05 -1.88 0.37
CA GLY A 178 -11.05 -1.89 1.46
C GLY A 178 -9.67 -1.46 0.97
N TRP A 179 -9.21 -2.02 -0.15
CA TRP A 179 -7.93 -1.63 -0.75
C TRP A 179 -7.92 -0.20 -1.29
N ASN A 180 -9.03 0.27 -1.88
CA ASN A 180 -9.13 1.65 -2.33
C ASN A 180 -9.08 2.65 -1.17
N LYS A 181 -9.72 2.32 -0.03
CA LYS A 181 -9.68 3.13 1.19
C LYS A 181 -8.27 3.15 1.78
N LEU A 182 -7.65 1.98 1.97
CA LEU A 182 -6.30 1.87 2.51
C LEU A 182 -5.29 2.68 1.67
N MET A 183 -5.32 2.51 0.35
CA MET A 183 -4.42 3.25 -0.53
C MET A 183 -4.72 4.75 -0.54
N ALA A 184 -5.98 5.17 -0.35
CA ALA A 184 -6.32 6.58 -0.22
C ALA A 184 -5.74 7.19 1.06
N ILE A 185 -5.80 6.47 2.19
CA ILE A 185 -5.18 6.88 3.46
C ILE A 185 -3.66 7.01 3.28
N ILE A 186 -3.00 5.99 2.72
CA ILE A 186 -1.55 6.01 2.46
C ILE A 186 -1.17 7.24 1.62
N ILE A 187 -1.86 7.49 0.51
CA ILE A 187 -1.55 8.60 -0.39
C ILE A 187 -1.81 9.96 0.27
N ARG A 188 -2.92 10.09 1.00
CA ARG A 188 -3.25 11.32 1.76
C ARG A 188 -2.09 11.66 2.69
N GLU A 189 -1.58 10.66 3.41
CA GLU A 189 -0.52 10.84 4.40
C GLU A 189 0.86 11.06 3.77
N MET A 190 1.21 10.33 2.71
CA MET A 190 2.41 10.61 1.91
C MET A 190 2.39 12.03 1.36
N LYS A 191 1.27 12.47 0.80
CA LYS A 191 1.12 13.84 0.28
C LYS A 191 1.25 14.88 1.39
N ARG A 192 0.68 14.61 2.57
CA ARG A 192 0.83 15.47 3.76
C ARG A 192 2.30 15.60 4.17
N GLY A 193 3.04 14.49 4.25
CA GLY A 193 4.46 14.50 4.60
C GLY A 193 5.33 15.22 3.57
N PHE A 194 5.06 15.00 2.29
CA PHE A 194 5.76 15.69 1.20
C PHE A 194 5.57 17.22 1.28
N LEU A 195 4.32 17.68 1.45
CA LEU A 195 4.00 19.11 1.53
C LEU A 195 4.55 19.77 2.80
N GLN A 196 4.63 19.04 3.91
CA GLN A 196 5.25 19.54 5.13
C GLN A 196 6.74 19.86 4.93
N GLU A 197 7.49 18.99 4.24
CA GLU A 197 8.89 19.29 3.93
C GLU A 197 9.02 20.45 2.95
N ALA A 198 8.19 20.50 1.91
CA ALA A 198 8.18 21.64 1.00
C ALA A 198 7.95 22.98 1.74
N GLN A 199 6.99 23.02 2.67
CA GLN A 199 6.70 24.21 3.46
C GLN A 199 7.83 24.59 4.43
N ARG A 200 8.53 23.61 5.03
CA ARG A 200 9.67 23.88 5.91
C ARG A 200 10.81 24.53 5.13
N ASN A 201 11.18 23.94 4.00
CA ASN A 201 12.29 24.45 3.18
C ASN A 201 11.96 25.85 2.59
N CYS A 202 10.71 26.12 2.21
CA CYS A 202 10.33 27.47 1.78
C CYS A 202 10.32 28.52 2.91
N ARG A 203 10.20 28.11 4.18
CA ARG A 203 10.25 29.03 5.33
C ARG A 203 11.69 29.37 5.70
N ASP A 204 12.58 28.38 5.64
CA ASP A 204 13.99 28.57 5.98
C ASP A 204 14.67 29.59 5.03
N ASP A 205 14.29 29.63 3.75
CA ASP A 205 14.77 30.61 2.76
C ASP A 205 14.33 32.06 3.07
N SER A 206 13.23 32.25 3.80
CA SER A 206 12.71 33.58 4.14
C SER A 206 13.33 34.20 5.39
N SER A 207 14.01 33.38 6.21
CA SER A 207 14.61 33.77 7.49
C SER A 207 16.10 34.10 7.43
N THR A 208 16.78 33.87 6.30
CA THR A 208 18.21 34.17 6.11
C THR A 208 18.47 35.47 5.36
N GLY A 209 17.44 36.32 5.16
CA GLY A 209 17.51 37.53 4.32
C GLY A 209 17.61 38.87 5.06
N THR A 210 17.77 38.90 6.38
CA THR A 210 17.81 40.15 7.17
C THR A 210 18.87 40.12 8.26
N GLU A 211 20.14 40.04 7.89
CA GLU A 211 21.25 40.55 8.69
C GLU A 211 22.34 41.05 7.72
N ASP A 212 22.17 42.27 7.23
CA ASP A 212 23.25 43.18 6.83
C ASP A 212 22.62 44.53 6.46
N GLN A 213 22.47 45.39 7.48
CA GLN A 213 22.44 46.85 7.37
C GLN A 213 22.67 47.50 8.73
#